data_AF-A0A7J5TEC4-F1
#
_entry.id   AF-A0A7J5TEC4-F1
#
_cell.length_a   1.000
_cell.length_b   1.000
_cell.length_c   1.000
_cell.angle_alpha   90.00
_cell.angle_beta   90.00
_cell.angle_gamma   90.00
#
_symmetry.space_group_name_H-M   'P 1'
#
loop_
_entity.id
_entity.type
_entity.pdbx_description
1 polymer ?
#
loop_
_entity_poly.entity_id
_entity_poly.type
_entity_poly.pdbx_seq_one_letter_code
_entity_poly.pdbx_strand_id
1 'polypeptide(L)'
;GAHTKHEKEAREFIDFLMNDENIKDYSKQQSAFTPYKDTYVGDEALNGVLDFYQAGKLADFCDHYVPASINLAGFLQTLIQSGNTEKFLNSMQSEYDKIEARNFR
;
A
#
# COMPACT_ATOMS: atom_id res chain seq x y z
N GLY A 1 -15.32 -6.95 -11.70
CA GLY A 1 -14.12 -7.10 -12.56
C GLY A 1 -14.23 -6.17 -13.76
N ALA A 2 -13.13 -5.92 -14.47
CA ALA A 2 -13.07 -4.93 -15.56
C ALA A 2 -14.11 -5.14 -16.69
N HIS A 3 -14.65 -6.36 -16.84
CA HIS A 3 -15.65 -6.71 -17.87
C HIS A 3 -17.03 -7.03 -17.26
N THR A 4 -17.43 -6.31 -16.21
CA THR A 4 -18.76 -6.49 -15.61
C THR A 4 -19.86 -6.09 -16.60
N LYS A 5 -20.99 -6.82 -16.57
CA LYS A 5 -22.20 -6.45 -17.32
C LYS A 5 -23.01 -5.33 -16.66
N HIS A 6 -22.62 -4.95 -15.43
CA HIS A 6 -23.31 -3.99 -14.57
C HIS A 6 -22.39 -2.80 -14.25
N GLU A 7 -21.78 -2.21 -15.27
CA GLU A 7 -20.83 -1.10 -15.10
C GLU A 7 -21.50 0.11 -14.46
N LYS A 8 -22.73 0.43 -14.90
CA LYS A 8 -23.49 1.58 -14.41
C LYS A 8 -23.78 1.44 -12.92
N GLU A 9 -24.32 0.30 -12.50
CA GLU A 9 -24.66 0.05 -11.09
C GLU A 9 -23.39 0.00 -10.23
N ALA A 10 -22.29 -0.57 -10.74
CA ALA A 10 -21.01 -0.55 -10.05
C ALA A 10 -20.47 0.88 -9.89
N ARG A 11 -20.61 1.74 -10.91
CA ARG A 11 -20.23 3.15 -10.84
C ARG A 11 -21.07 3.90 -9.82
N GLU A 12 -22.40 3.73 -9.82
CA GLU A 12 -23.30 4.36 -8.84
C GLU A 12 -22.91 3.99 -7.40
N PHE A 13 -22.51 2.75 -7.16
CA PHE A 13 -22.03 2.33 -5.85
C PHE A 13 -20.66 2.94 -5.49
N ILE A 14 -19.73 3.04 -6.44
CA ILE A 14 -18.44 3.73 -6.22
C ILE A 14 -18.69 5.20 -5.89
N ASP A 15 -19.58 5.88 -6.62
CA ASP A 15 -19.89 7.29 -6.39
C ASP A 15 -20.55 7.50 -5.01
N PHE A 16 -21.39 6.55 -4.57
CA PHE A 16 -21.89 6.52 -3.20
C PHE A 16 -20.75 6.39 -2.19
N LEU A 17 -19.84 5.41 -2.34
CA LEU A 17 -18.70 5.24 -1.41
C LEU A 17 -17.78 6.47 -1.37
N MET A 18 -17.60 7.12 -2.51
CA MET A 18 -16.71 8.27 -2.69
C MET A 18 -17.39 9.61 -2.43
N ASN A 19 -18.65 9.64 -1.98
CA ASN A 19 -19.28 10.88 -1.56
C ASN A 19 -18.67 11.38 -0.25
N ASP A 20 -18.81 12.69 0.00
CA ASP A 20 -18.11 13.37 1.09
C ASP A 20 -18.47 12.81 2.48
N GLU A 21 -19.74 12.53 2.72
CA GLU A 21 -20.22 11.99 4.00
C GLU A 21 -19.64 10.60 4.27
N ASN A 22 -19.75 9.69 3.30
CA ASN A 22 -19.34 8.29 3.45
C ASN A 22 -17.83 8.15 3.57
N ILE A 23 -17.05 8.88 2.77
CA ILE A 23 -15.59 8.78 2.82
C ILE A 23 -15.03 9.39 4.12
N LYS A 24 -15.66 10.45 4.65
CA LYS A 24 -15.27 11.06 5.94
C LYS A 24 -15.64 10.16 7.11
N ASP A 25 -16.82 9.55 7.08
CA ASP A 25 -17.22 8.56 8.09
C ASP A 25 -16.27 7.36 8.09
N TYR A 26 -15.95 6.82 6.91
CA TYR A 26 -14.94 5.77 6.76
C TYR A 26 -13.57 6.20 7.30
N SER A 27 -13.08 7.38 6.89
CA SER A 27 -11.80 7.94 7.34
C SER A 27 -11.73 8.07 8.86
N LYS A 28 -12.83 8.50 9.51
CA LYS A 28 -12.93 8.58 10.97
C LYS A 28 -12.91 7.20 11.63
N GLN A 29 -13.61 6.22 11.07
CA GLN A 29 -13.67 4.88 11.64
C GLN A 29 -12.37 4.07 11.45
N GLN A 30 -11.55 4.43 10.48
CA GLN A 30 -10.29 3.73 10.16
C GLN A 30 -9.03 4.51 10.52
N SER A 31 -9.16 5.67 11.18
CA SER A 31 -8.05 6.59 11.45
C SER A 31 -7.20 6.82 10.20
N ALA A 32 -7.83 7.29 9.12
CA ALA A 32 -7.22 7.45 7.80
C ALA A 32 -7.32 8.88 7.25
N PHE A 33 -6.56 9.19 6.21
CA PHE A 33 -6.69 10.40 5.40
C PHE A 33 -7.66 10.18 4.24
N THR A 34 -8.51 11.16 3.92
CA THR A 34 -9.34 11.09 2.70
C THR A 34 -8.53 11.36 1.43
N PRO A 35 -8.95 10.84 0.26
CA PRO A 35 -8.19 10.95 -0.99
C PRO A 35 -8.42 12.27 -1.76
N TYR A 36 -9.05 13.27 -1.14
CA TYR A 36 -9.35 14.54 -1.78
C TYR A 36 -8.19 15.53 -1.72
N LYS A 37 -8.19 16.52 -2.64
CA LYS A 37 -7.25 17.66 -2.61
C LYS A 37 -7.28 18.39 -1.27
N ASP A 38 -8.48 18.65 -0.77
CA ASP A 38 -8.72 19.15 0.58
C ASP A 38 -8.94 17.94 1.50
N THR A 39 -7.83 17.39 2.00
CA THR A 39 -7.83 16.16 2.81
C THR A 39 -8.50 16.40 4.17
N TYR A 40 -9.37 15.46 4.55
CA TYR A 40 -9.90 15.32 5.90
C TYR A 40 -9.06 14.29 6.66
N VAL A 41 -8.74 14.59 7.91
CA VAL A 41 -7.96 13.73 8.81
C VAL A 41 -8.94 13.06 9.76
N GLY A 42 -9.04 11.73 9.70
CA GLY A 42 -10.02 10.97 10.46
C GLY A 42 -9.77 10.90 11.96
N ASP A 43 -8.54 11.16 12.40
CA ASP A 43 -8.10 10.99 13.79
C ASP A 43 -7.00 12.00 14.14
N GLU A 44 -7.11 12.66 15.29
CA GLU A 44 -6.10 13.59 15.79
C GLU A 44 -4.74 12.91 16.04
N ALA A 45 -4.71 11.58 16.24
CA ALA A 45 -3.48 10.81 16.35
C ALA A 45 -2.58 10.95 15.11
N LEU A 46 -3.14 11.28 13.94
CA LEU A 46 -2.40 11.48 12.70
C LEU A 46 -1.76 12.88 12.58
N ASN A 47 -2.07 13.81 13.47
CA ASN A 47 -1.54 15.18 13.40
C ASN A 47 -0.01 15.22 13.43
N GLY A 48 0.64 14.25 14.09
CA GLY A 48 2.10 14.16 14.17
C GLY A 48 2.81 13.93 12.83
N VAL A 49 2.09 13.50 11.78
CA VAL A 49 2.66 13.27 10.44
C VAL A 49 2.15 14.25 9.40
N LEU A 50 1.18 15.12 9.72
CA LEU A 50 0.50 16.00 8.77
C LEU A 50 1.46 16.94 8.02
N ASP A 51 2.50 17.44 8.71
CA ASP A 51 3.52 18.31 8.11
C ASP A 51 4.26 17.63 6.95
N PHE A 52 4.46 16.30 6.99
CA PHE A 52 5.07 15.56 5.88
C PHE A 52 4.16 15.52 4.66
N TYR A 53 2.86 15.33 4.86
CA TYR A 53 1.87 15.34 3.78
C TYR A 53 1.79 16.72 3.11
N GLN A 54 1.69 17.79 3.90
CA GLN A 54 1.61 19.16 3.40
C GLN A 54 2.89 19.60 2.67
N ALA A 55 4.05 19.16 3.15
CA ALA A 55 5.33 19.42 2.50
C ALA A 55 5.63 18.50 1.30
N GLY A 56 4.74 17.57 0.95
CA GLY A 56 4.95 16.59 -0.11
C GLY A 56 6.11 15.61 0.16
N LYS A 57 6.48 15.42 1.43
CA LYS A 57 7.56 14.53 1.87
C LYS A 57 7.04 13.10 2.07
N LEU A 58 6.51 12.52 0.99
CA LEU A 58 5.96 11.18 0.95
C LEU A 58 6.80 10.30 0.03
N ALA A 59 6.95 9.04 0.40
CA ALA A 59 7.53 8.00 -0.45
C ALA A 59 6.56 6.82 -0.46
N ASP A 60 6.60 6.04 -1.54
CA ASP A 60 5.79 4.83 -1.63
C ASP A 60 6.38 3.70 -0.77
N PHE A 61 5.59 2.66 -0.49
CA PHE A 61 6.07 1.50 0.24
C PHE A 61 7.14 0.74 -0.59
N CYS A 62 8.24 0.36 0.05
CA CYS A 62 9.35 -0.27 -0.66
C CYS A 62 9.03 -1.67 -1.21
N ASP A 63 8.08 -2.37 -0.59
CA ASP A 63 7.63 -3.69 -1.03
C ASP A 63 6.76 -3.65 -2.30
N HIS A 64 6.24 -2.48 -2.69
CA HIS A 64 5.57 -2.29 -3.99
C HIS A 64 6.49 -2.55 -5.19
N TYR A 65 7.82 -2.51 -4.96
CA TYR A 65 8.85 -2.82 -5.96
C TYR A 65 9.32 -4.28 -5.90
N VAL A 66 8.80 -5.07 -4.96
CA VAL A 66 9.13 -6.48 -4.79
C VAL A 66 8.02 -7.32 -5.42
N PRO A 67 8.34 -8.23 -6.37
CA PRO A 67 7.32 -9.11 -6.93
C PRO A 67 6.62 -9.93 -5.86
N ALA A 68 5.29 -10.02 -5.93
CA ALA A 68 4.46 -10.73 -4.94
C ALA A 68 4.80 -12.23 -4.77
N SER A 69 5.52 -12.83 -5.73
CA SER A 69 6.03 -14.20 -5.63
C SER A 69 7.21 -14.35 -4.67
N ILE A 70 7.86 -13.25 -4.26
CA ILE A 70 8.95 -13.26 -3.27
C ILE A 70 8.35 -13.21 -1.87
N ASN A 71 8.71 -14.16 -1.00
CA ASN A 71 8.27 -14.21 0.39
C ASN A 71 9.05 -13.21 1.28
N LEU A 72 8.87 -11.91 1.02
CA LEU A 72 9.56 -10.84 1.75
C LEU A 72 9.26 -10.90 3.26
N ALA A 73 8.01 -11.15 3.64
CA ALA A 73 7.60 -11.23 5.04
C ALA A 73 8.34 -12.34 5.80
N GLY A 74 8.47 -13.54 5.22
CA GLY A 74 9.21 -14.65 5.84
C GLY A 74 10.72 -14.38 5.95
N PHE A 75 11.30 -13.71 4.95
CA PHE A 75 12.71 -13.31 5.00
C PHE A 75 12.97 -12.23 6.05
N LEU A 76 12.10 -11.21 6.15
CA LEU A 76 12.17 -10.19 7.19
C LEU A 76 11.99 -10.80 8.60
N GLN A 77 11.05 -11.73 8.77
CA GLN A 77 10.87 -12.44 10.04
C GLN A 77 12.15 -13.18 10.46
N THR A 78 12.79 -13.87 9.52
CA THR A 78 14.07 -14.56 9.76
C THR A 78 15.19 -13.58 10.10
N LEU A 79 15.26 -12.44 9.40
CA LEU A 79 16.23 -11.38 9.66
C LEU A 79 16.08 -10.87 11.10
N ILE A 80 14.86 -10.51 11.52
CA ILE A 80 14.59 -9.97 12.85
C ILE A 80 14.97 -10.99 13.94
N GLN A 81 14.68 -12.27 13.73
CA GLN A 81 14.97 -13.33 14.70
C GLN A 81 16.46 -13.67 14.81
N SER A 82 17.20 -13.61 13.69
CA SER A 82 18.58 -14.09 13.63
C SER A 82 19.64 -12.98 13.64
N GLY A 83 19.26 -11.75 13.30
CA GLY A 83 20.19 -10.66 13.03
C GLY A 83 21.06 -10.85 11.78
N ASN A 84 20.83 -11.92 11.00
CA ASN A 84 21.70 -12.27 9.87
C ASN A 84 21.29 -11.50 8.59
N THR A 85 21.90 -10.34 8.41
CA THR A 85 21.68 -9.46 7.25
C THR A 85 22.14 -10.08 5.94
N GLU A 86 23.27 -10.80 5.93
CA GLU A 86 23.81 -11.45 4.73
C GLU A 86 22.85 -12.50 4.18
N LYS A 87 22.28 -13.34 5.07
CA LYS A 87 21.28 -14.34 4.68
C LYS A 87 20.04 -13.70 4.08
N PHE A 88 19.55 -12.61 4.68
CA PHE A 88 18.39 -11.88 4.16
C PHE A 88 18.65 -11.33 2.75
N LEU A 89 19.77 -10.63 2.56
CA LEU A 89 20.13 -10.05 1.26
C LEU A 89 20.31 -11.13 0.19
N ASN A 90 20.99 -12.23 0.52
CA ASN A 90 21.19 -13.34 -0.42
C ASN A 90 19.87 -14.04 -0.79
N SER A 91 18.93 -14.19 0.16
CA SER A 91 17.60 -14.75 -0.13
C SER A 91 16.77 -13.84 -1.05
N MET A 92 16.76 -12.53 -0.78
CA MET A 92 16.08 -11.56 -1.65
C MET A 92 16.66 -11.55 -3.06
N GLN A 93 17.99 -11.48 -3.19
CA GLN A 93 18.67 -11.45 -4.48
C GLN A 93 18.41 -12.74 -5.28
N SER A 94 18.51 -13.91 -4.64
CA SER A 94 18.31 -15.20 -5.30
C SER A 94 16.91 -15.36 -5.88
N GLU A 95 15.87 -14.85 -5.19
CA GLU A 95 14.50 -14.89 -5.72
C GLU A 95 14.30 -13.86 -6.84
N TYR A 96 14.92 -12.69 -6.73
CA TYR A 96 14.87 -11.68 -7.79
C TYR A 96 15.52 -12.19 -9.08
N ASP A 97 16.70 -12.80 -9.00
CA ASP A 97 17.41 -13.37 -10.16
C ASP A 97 16.58 -14.43 -10.89
N LYS A 98 15.83 -15.26 -10.16
CA LYS A 98 14.92 -16.26 -10.74
C LYS A 98 13.78 -15.62 -11.53
N ILE A 99 13.29 -14.47 -11.08
CA ILE A 99 12.19 -13.75 -11.74
C ILE A 99 12.70 -13.07 -12.99
N GLU A 100 13.82 -12.36 -12.89
CA GLU A 100 14.45 -11.72 -14.04
C GLU A 100 14.78 -12.74 -15.13
N ALA A 101 15.35 -13.89 -14.77
CA ALA A 101 15.65 -14.96 -15.72
C ALA A 101 14.41 -15.53 -16.45
N ARG A 102 13.19 -15.38 -15.88
CA ARG A 102 11.93 -15.77 -16.54
C ARG A 102 11.42 -14.70 -17.49
N ASN A 103 11.66 -13.43 -17.20
CA ASN A 103 11.19 -12.30 -18.00
C ASN A 103 11.97 -12.16 -19.33
N PHE A 104 13.16 -12.75 -19.44
CA PHE A 104 13.98 -12.78 -20.66
C PHE A 104 13.78 -14.03 -21.53
N ARG A 105 12.74 -14.84 -21.28
CA ARG A 105 12.34 -15.98 -22.13
C ARG A 105 11.02 -15.69 -22.83
#